data_AF-A0A959T842-F1
#
_entry.id   AF-A0A959T842-F1
#
_cell.length_a   1.000
_cell.length_b   1.000
_cell.length_c   1.000
_cell.angle_alpha   90.00
_cell.angle_beta   90.00
_cell.angle_gamma   90.00
#
_symmetry.space_group_name_H-M   'P 1'
#
loop_
_entity.id
_entity.type
_entity.pdbx_description
1 polymer ?
#
loop_
_entity_poly.entity_id
_entity_poly.type
_entity_poly.pdbx_seq_one_letter_code
_entity_poly.pdbx_strand_id
1 'polypeptide(L)' 'MKRSHIIAIALIAVAIAALVSSLYDSSTYADLEEALANPGTEYHVVGTLDRSAEIVYEPSRNASLTEFT' A
#
# COMPACT_ATOMS: atom_id res chain seq x y z
N MET A 1 -10.34 24.30 -34.22
CA MET A 1 -9.79 22.96 -33.91
C MET A 1 -10.47 21.94 -34.79
N LYS A 2 -9.73 21.23 -35.66
CA LYS A 2 -10.30 20.08 -36.36
C LYS A 2 -10.78 19.07 -35.31
N ARG A 3 -11.93 18.42 -35.52
CA ARG A 3 -12.52 17.44 -34.56
C ARG A 3 -11.51 16.37 -34.13
N SER A 4 -10.56 16.04 -35.01
CA SER A 4 -9.42 15.16 -34.75
C SER A 4 -8.54 15.60 -33.57
N HIS A 5 -8.27 16.90 -33.38
CA HIS A 5 -7.48 17.37 -32.24
C HIS A 5 -8.23 17.20 -30.92
N ILE A 6 -9.56 17.40 -30.93
CA ILE A 6 -10.39 17.21 -29.74
C ILE A 6 -10.41 15.73 -29.35
N ILE A 7 -10.53 14.82 -30.33
CA ILE A 7 -10.48 13.37 -30.09
C ILE A 7 -9.10 12.96 -29.55
N ALA A 8 -8.01 13.46 -30.13
CA ALA A 8 -6.66 13.17 -29.65
C ALA A 8 -6.43 13.65 -28.21
N ILE A 9 -6.90 14.85 -27.86
CA ILE A 9 -6.80 15.39 -26.50
C ILE A 9 -7.62 14.54 -25.52
N ALA A 10 -8.84 14.16 -25.89
CA ALA A 10 -9.69 13.32 -25.04
C ALA A 10 -9.02 11.95 -24.76
N LEU A 11 -8.38 11.36 -25.77
CA LEU A 11 -7.72 10.07 -25.63
C LEU A 11 -6.48 10.15 -24.71
N ILE A 12 -5.71 11.23 -24.81
CA ILE A 12 -4.60 11.52 -23.89
C ILE A 12 -5.11 11.69 -22.45
N ALA A 13 -6.21 12.42 -22.26
CA ALA A 13 -6.79 12.61 -20.93
C ALA A 13 -7.23 11.29 -20.28
N VAL A 14 -7.86 10.40 -21.06
CA VAL A 14 -8.23 9.05 -20.59
C VAL A 14 -6.99 8.23 -20.22
N ALA A 15 -5.94 8.27 -21.05
CA ALA A 15 -4.69 7.56 -20.77
C ALA A 15 -4.02 8.06 -19.47
N ILE A 16 -3.98 9.37 -19.25
CA ILE A 16 -3.45 9.95 -18.01
C ILE A 16 -4.28 9.51 -16.80
N ALA A 17 -5.61 9.54 -16.90
CA ALA A 17 -6.50 9.11 -15.82
C ALA A 17 -6.26 7.63 -15.46
N ALA A 18 -6.10 6.76 -16.47
CA ALA A 18 -5.79 5.35 -16.25
C ALA A 18 -4.42 5.17 -15.56
N LEU A 19 -3.38 5.88 -15.98
CA LEU A 19 -2.06 5.83 -15.35
C LEU A 19 -2.10 6.29 -13.89
N VAL A 20 -2.76 7.41 -13.60
CA VAL A 20 -2.87 7.92 -12.21
C VAL A 20 -3.63 6.91 -11.34
N SER A 21 -4.71 6.31 -11.84
CA SER A 21 -5.45 5.29 -11.08
C SER A 21 -4.60 4.06 -10.76
N SER A 22 -3.72 3.64 -11.69
CA SER A 22 -2.82 2.51 -11.47
C SER A 22 -1.72 2.79 -10.44
N LEU A 23 -1.29 4.05 -10.32
CA LEU A 23 -0.29 4.45 -9.33
C LEU A 23 -0.88 4.62 -7.93
N TYR A 24 -2.19 4.88 -7.82
CA TYR A 24 -2.86 5.03 -6.53
C TYR A 24 -3.01 3.70 -5.78
N ASP A 25 -3.08 2.59 -6.52
CA ASP A 25 -3.11 1.24 -5.96
C ASP A 25 -1.72 0.71 -5.57
N SER A 26 -0.65 1.44 -5.94
CA SER A 26 0.70 1.12 -5.51
C SER A 26 0.84 1.48 -4.02
N SER A 27 0.62 0.50 -3.15
CA SER A 27 0.88 0.54 -1.71
C SER A 27 2.11 1.39 -1.39
N THR A 28 1.87 2.59 -0.85
CA THR A 28 2.97 3.47 -0.44
C THR A 28 3.60 2.86 0.82
N TYR A 29 4.94 2.84 0.86
CA TYR A 29 5.65 2.42 2.06
C TYR A 29 5.44 3.48 3.15
N ALA A 30 4.80 3.08 4.24
CA ALA A 30 4.63 3.91 5.43
C ALA A 30 5.56 3.42 6.54
N ASP A 31 5.86 4.28 7.50
CA ASP A 31 6.47 3.83 8.75
C ASP A 31 5.40 3.30 9.72
N LEU A 32 5.87 2.65 10.80
CA LEU A 32 4.99 2.10 11.83
C LEU A 32 4.19 3.19 12.55
N GLU A 33 4.74 4.39 12.70
CA GLU A 33 4.05 5.50 13.39
C GLU A 33 2.84 5.98 12.59
N GLU A 34 2.98 6.17 11.27
CA GLU A 34 1.90 6.53 10.37
C GLU A 34 0.82 5.44 10.28
N ALA A 35 1.23 4.16 10.20
CA ALA A 35 0.30 3.04 10.15
C ALA A 35 -0.53 2.91 11.45
N LEU A 36 0.11 3.11 12.61
CA LEU A 36 -0.57 3.09 13.92
C LEU A 36 -1.52 4.28 14.10
N ALA A 37 -1.20 5.43 13.51
CA ALA A 37 -2.04 6.63 13.57
C ALA A 37 -3.32 6.53 12.71
N ASN A 38 -3.33 5.67 11.69
CA ASN A 38 -4.42 5.57 10.71
C ASN A 38 -5.02 4.15 10.66
N PRO A 39 -5.71 3.71 11.72
CA PRO A 39 -6.30 2.37 11.78
C PRO A 39 -7.38 2.20 10.70
N GLY A 40 -7.44 1.02 10.09
CA GLY A 40 -8.41 0.67 9.03
C GLY A 40 -7.90 0.91 7.61
N THR A 41 -6.71 1.47 7.45
CA THR A 41 -5.99 1.55 6.17
C THR A 41 -4.93 0.45 6.09
N GLU A 42 -4.81 -0.18 4.93
CA GLU A 42 -3.75 -1.17 4.69
C GLU A 42 -2.45 -0.46 4.28
N TYR A 43 -1.36 -0.77 4.98
CA TYR A 43 -0.04 -0.20 4.74
C TYR A 43 0.99 -1.30 4.49
N HIS A 44 1.98 -0.99 3.67
CA HIS A 44 3.22 -1.76 3.64
C HIS A 44 4.26 -1.03 4.46
N VAL A 45 4.70 -1.65 5.56
CA VAL A 45 5.68 -1.06 6.47
C VAL A 45 7.01 -1.80 6.37
N VAL A 46 8.12 -1.06 6.52
CA VAL A 46 9.46 -1.62 6.64
C VAL A 46 10.07 -1.12 7.94
N GLY A 47 10.54 -2.05 8.77
CA GLY A 47 11.11 -1.74 10.08
C GLY A 47 12.16 -2.75 10.51
N THR A 48 12.78 -2.49 11.65
CA THR A 48 13.72 -3.42 12.29
C THR A 48 13.01 -4.13 13.43
N LEU A 49 13.12 -5.46 13.49
CA LEU A 49 12.60 -6.25 14.61
C LEU A 49 13.47 -6.03 15.85
N ASP A 50 12.85 -5.57 16.94
CA ASP A 50 13.50 -5.52 18.25
C ASP A 50 13.66 -6.95 18.81
N ARG A 51 14.91 -7.37 19.02
CA ARG A 51 15.25 -8.70 19.53
C ARG A 51 15.33 -8.77 21.05
N SER A 52 15.14 -7.64 21.73
CA SER A 52 15.04 -7.59 23.19
C SER A 52 13.66 -7.99 23.71
N ALA A 53 12.64 -7.85 22.86
CA ALA A 53 11.27 -8.29 23.12
C ALA A 53 11.06 -9.79 22.84
N GLU A 54 10.04 -10.37 23.48
CA GLU A 54 9.67 -11.77 23.26
C GLU A 54 8.97 -11.94 21.91
N ILE A 55 9.32 -13.01 21.20
CA ILE A 55 8.61 -13.45 19.99
C ILE A 55 7.81 -14.70 20.37
N VAL A 56 6.49 -14.61 20.31
CA VAL A 56 5.58 -15.69 20.68
C VAL A 56 5.16 -16.47 19.43
N TYR A 57 5.47 -17.77 19.41
CA TYR A 57 5.06 -18.69 18.34
C TYR A 57 4.66 -20.05 18.93
N GLU A 58 3.36 -20.33 18.91
CA GLU A 58 2.76 -21.58 19.43
C GLU A 58 2.07 -22.36 18.31
N PRO A 59 2.81 -23.08 17.44
CA PRO A 59 2.25 -23.73 16.27
C PRO A 59 1.23 -24.83 16.56
N SER A 60 1.26 -25.39 17.79
CA SER A 60 0.26 -26.34 18.27
C SER A 60 -1.13 -25.71 18.44
N ARG A 61 -1.20 -24.39 18.68
CA ARG A 61 -2.45 -23.62 18.78
C ARG A 61 -2.80 -22.97 17.45
N ASN A 62 -1.84 -22.32 16.80
CA ASN A 62 -2.02 -21.70 15.50
C ASN A 62 -0.68 -21.54 14.78
N ALA A 63 -0.45 -22.36 13.74
CA ALA A 63 0.78 -22.32 12.95
C ALA A 63 0.89 -21.08 12.04
N SER A 64 -0.17 -20.28 11.89
CA SER A 64 -0.19 -19.08 11.07
C SER A 64 -0.08 -17.79 11.87
N LEU A 65 0.10 -17.86 13.19
CA LEU A 65 0.20 -16.70 14.07
C LEU A 65 1.58 -16.63 14.71
N THR A 66 2.24 -15.50 14.49
CA THR A 66 3.47 -15.11 15.18
C THR A 66 3.25 -13.71 15.73
N GLU A 67 3.45 -13.55 17.03
CA GLU A 67 3.29 -12.27 17.70
C GLU A 67 4.66 -11.72 18.13
N PHE A 68 4.87 -10.43 17.89
CA PHE A 68 6.03 -9.66 18.32
C PHE A 68 5.53 -8.23 18.61
N THR A 69 6.01 -7.62 19.69
CA THR A 69 5.59 -6.28 20.15
C THR A 69 6.79 -5.35 20.24
#